data_AF-A0A3S4HJK7-F1
#
_entry.id   AF-A0A3S4HJK7-F1
#
_cell.length_a   1.000
_cell.length_b   1.000
_cell.length_c   1.000
_cell.angle_alpha   90.00
_cell.angle_beta   90.00
_cell.angle_gamma   90.00
#
_symmetry.space_group_name_H-M   'P 1'
#
loop_
_entity.id
_entity.type
_entity.pdbx_description
1 polymer ?
#
loop_
_entity_poly.entity_id
_entity_poly.type
_entity_poly.pdbx_seq_one_letter_code
_entity_poly.pdbx_strand_id
1 'polypeptide(L)'
;MEEEAARAHKPAGPWLNGLLAALAAIGVLFLAAQLVYINRTRIAAEVPESRPTLESLCRALDCEVPWPTDIARIRTEWSELAFVPDYPNLIQLSATLKNHAQYPQAYPMLEVTLKDSDDQVLIRKVFAPKEYLKPDDLKLGRFNGNSEVKVTMRLDAGKVHAMGYSLYWFYP
;
A
#
# COMPACT_ATOMS: atom_id res chain seq x y z
N MET A 1 22.88 -43.35 -46.41
CA MET A 1 22.70 -44.32 -45.32
C MET A 1 24.07 -44.52 -44.72
N GLU A 2 24.34 -43.76 -43.66
CA GLU A 2 24.58 -44.26 -42.29
C GLU A 2 26.09 -44.06 -42.08
N GLU A 3 26.58 -43.27 -41.15
CA GLU A 3 26.34 -43.37 -39.71
C GLU A 3 26.28 -41.97 -39.10
N GLU A 4 25.12 -41.63 -38.53
CA GLU A 4 25.05 -40.68 -37.43
C GLU A 4 25.93 -41.22 -36.30
N ALA A 5 27.11 -40.62 -36.12
CA ALA A 5 27.95 -40.87 -34.97
C ALA A 5 27.18 -40.46 -33.71
N ALA A 6 26.50 -41.44 -33.11
CA ALA A 6 25.83 -41.33 -31.83
C ALA A 6 26.87 -40.88 -30.80
N ARG A 7 26.87 -39.58 -30.49
CA ARG A 7 27.63 -39.00 -29.38
C ARG A 7 27.06 -39.61 -28.10
N ALA A 8 27.64 -40.72 -27.67
CA ALA A 8 27.34 -41.37 -26.40
C ALA A 8 27.57 -40.35 -25.28
N HIS A 9 26.48 -39.83 -24.72
CA HIS A 9 26.52 -39.04 -23.50
C HIS A 9 27.03 -39.98 -22.40
N LYS A 10 28.30 -39.86 -22.02
CA LYS A 10 28.84 -40.60 -20.87
C LYS A 10 27.95 -40.24 -19.67
N PRO A 11 27.33 -41.21 -18.98
CA PRO A 11 26.49 -40.90 -17.84
C PRO A 11 27.37 -40.17 -16.82
N ALA A 12 26.98 -38.95 -16.46
CA ALA A 12 27.54 -38.25 -15.34
C ALA A 12 27.63 -39.22 -14.15
N GLY A 13 28.82 -39.38 -13.56
CA GLY A 13 29.03 -40.33 -12.47
C GLY A 13 28.02 -40.10 -11.35
N PRO A 14 27.59 -41.14 -10.60
CA PRO A 14 26.51 -41.04 -9.62
C PRO A 14 26.72 -39.92 -8.58
N TRP A 15 27.97 -39.58 -8.27
CA TRP A 15 28.32 -38.44 -7.42
C TRP A 15 28.05 -37.06 -8.06
N LEU A 16 28.29 -36.91 -9.37
CA LEU A 16 27.99 -35.68 -10.11
C LEU A 16 26.48 -35.45 -10.21
N ASN A 17 25.69 -36.51 -10.41
CA ASN A 17 24.22 -36.44 -10.39
C ASN A 17 23.68 -36.09 -9.00
N GLY A 18 24.28 -36.65 -7.93
CA GLY A 18 23.93 -36.29 -6.55
C GLY A 18 24.24 -34.82 -6.24
N LEU A 19 25.38 -34.31 -6.69
CA LEU A 19 25.77 -32.91 -6.55
C LEU A 19 24.85 -31.97 -7.34
N LEU A 20 24.51 -32.32 -8.58
CA LEU A 20 23.53 -31.59 -9.40
C LEU A 20 22.14 -31.58 -8.75
N ALA A 21 21.68 -32.71 -8.20
CA ALA A 21 20.40 -32.80 -7.50
C ALA A 21 20.38 -31.93 -6.22
N ALA A 22 21.47 -31.95 -5.44
CA ALA A 22 21.61 -31.10 -4.26
C ALA A 22 21.61 -29.61 -4.63
N LEU A 23 22.36 -29.23 -5.68
CA LEU A 23 22.43 -27.85 -6.16
C LEU A 23 21.07 -27.37 -6.70
N ALA A 24 20.34 -28.24 -7.43
CA ALA A 24 18.99 -27.97 -7.88
C ALA A 24 18.02 -27.78 -6.70
N ALA A 25 18.08 -28.62 -5.67
CA ALA A 25 17.25 -28.49 -4.47
C ALA A 25 17.51 -27.18 -3.73
N ILE A 26 18.79 -26.79 -3.57
CA ILE A 26 19.16 -25.49 -2.99
C ILE A 26 18.63 -24.35 -3.84
N GLY A 27 18.75 -24.45 -5.17
CA GLY A 27 18.21 -23.45 -6.10
C GLY A 27 16.69 -23.27 -5.96
N VAL A 28 15.94 -24.37 -5.81
CA VAL A 28 14.49 -24.34 -5.59
C VAL A 28 14.15 -23.68 -4.25
N LEU A 29 14.86 -24.02 -3.17
CA LEU A 29 14.65 -23.40 -1.85
C LEU A 29 14.92 -21.89 -1.87
N PHE A 30 16.00 -21.48 -2.54
CA PHE A 30 16.34 -20.08 -2.69
C PHE A 30 15.27 -19.32 -3.49
N LEU A 31 14.77 -19.92 -4.57
CA LEU A 31 13.71 -19.32 -5.39
C LEU A 31 12.38 -19.21 -4.62
N ALA A 32 12.04 -20.23 -3.81
CA ALA A 32 10.89 -20.17 -2.92
C ALA A 32 11.03 -19.05 -1.87
N ALA A 33 12.21 -18.91 -1.27
CA ALA A 33 12.49 -17.82 -0.32
C ALA A 33 12.36 -16.44 -0.98
N GLN A 34 12.88 -16.27 -2.20
CA GLN A 34 12.71 -15.03 -2.96
C GLN A 34 11.23 -14.73 -3.24
N LEU A 35 10.46 -15.74 -3.65
CA LEU A 35 9.03 -15.57 -3.94
C LEU A 35 8.27 -15.09 -2.70
N VAL A 36 8.53 -15.70 -1.54
CA VAL A 36 7.93 -15.29 -0.25
C VAL A 36 8.38 -13.90 0.13
N TYR A 37 9.66 -13.57 0.00
CA TYR A 37 10.19 -12.25 0.34
C TYR A 37 9.57 -11.14 -0.53
N ILE A 38 9.46 -11.37 -1.84
CA ILE A 38 8.87 -10.41 -2.79
C ILE A 38 7.36 -10.26 -2.52
N ASN A 39 6.66 -11.36 -2.23
CA ASN A 39 5.20 -11.36 -2.02
C ASN A 39 4.78 -11.24 -0.56
N ARG A 40 5.70 -10.94 0.38
CA ARG A 40 5.44 -10.91 1.82
C ARG A 40 4.21 -10.08 2.20
N THR A 41 4.00 -8.95 1.54
CA THR A 41 2.85 -8.07 1.78
C THR A 41 1.54 -8.66 1.28
N ARG A 42 1.53 -9.30 0.10
CA ARG A 42 0.33 -9.97 -0.44
C ARG A 42 -0.05 -11.18 0.41
N ILE A 43 0.94 -11.99 0.79
CA ILE A 43 0.73 -13.16 1.66
C ILE A 43 0.16 -12.71 3.02
N ALA A 44 0.73 -11.66 3.62
CA ALA A 44 0.22 -11.10 4.87
C ALA A 44 -1.18 -10.46 4.74
N ALA A 45 -1.58 -10.04 3.54
CA ALA A 45 -2.91 -9.50 3.28
C ALA A 45 -3.97 -10.61 3.15
N GLU A 46 -3.66 -11.65 2.38
CA GLU A 46 -4.58 -12.76 2.10
C GLU A 46 -4.71 -13.71 3.29
N VAL A 47 -3.63 -13.91 4.05
CA VAL A 47 -3.61 -14.76 5.24
C VAL A 47 -3.09 -13.93 6.43
N PRO A 48 -3.97 -13.17 7.11
CA PRO A 48 -3.57 -12.33 8.24
C PRO A 48 -2.86 -13.09 9.37
N GLU A 49 -3.18 -14.37 9.55
CA GLU A 49 -2.57 -15.26 10.56
C GLU A 49 -1.07 -15.52 10.29
N SER A 50 -0.62 -15.37 9.03
CA SER A 50 0.79 -15.56 8.65
C SER A 50 1.67 -14.36 8.97
N ARG A 51 1.05 -13.17 9.16
CA ARG A 51 1.74 -11.91 9.42
C ARG A 51 2.71 -11.95 10.61
N PRO A 52 2.37 -12.46 11.81
CA PRO A 52 3.33 -12.50 12.93
C PRO A 52 4.59 -13.33 12.64
N THR A 53 4.44 -14.44 11.89
CA THR A 53 5.57 -15.28 11.46
C THR A 53 6.42 -14.55 10.42
N LEU A 54 5.80 -13.85 9.48
CA LEU A 54 6.52 -13.03 8.49
C LEU A 54 7.24 -11.86 9.17
N GLU A 55 6.63 -11.19 10.13
CA GLU A 55 7.24 -10.09 10.89
C GLU A 55 8.40 -10.56 11.77
N SER A 56 8.36 -11.77 12.33
CA SER A 56 9.49 -12.31 13.11
C SER A 56 10.66 -12.69 12.22
N LEU A 57 10.40 -13.34 11.08
CA LEU A 57 11.41 -13.63 10.06
C LEU A 57 12.03 -12.35 9.52
N CYS A 58 11.19 -11.33 9.25
CA CYS A 58 11.70 -10.07 8.73
C CYS A 58 12.55 -9.32 9.75
N ARG A 59 12.18 -9.31 11.03
CA ARG A 59 13.02 -8.74 12.09
C ARG A 59 14.40 -9.38 12.19
N ALA A 60 14.51 -10.69 11.96
CA ALA A 60 15.80 -11.39 11.94
C ALA A 60 16.66 -10.99 10.73
N LEU A 61 16.03 -10.54 9.65
CA LEU A 61 16.64 -10.14 8.38
C LEU A 61 16.73 -8.60 8.23
N ASP A 62 16.45 -7.85 9.30
CA ASP A 62 16.38 -6.38 9.31
C ASP A 62 15.44 -5.79 8.23
N CYS A 63 14.30 -6.47 7.99
CA CYS A 63 13.24 -6.01 7.09
C CYS A 63 11.91 -5.76 7.80
N GLU A 64 11.03 -5.03 7.12
CA GLU A 64 9.66 -4.78 7.54
C GLU A 64 8.66 -5.43 6.56
N VAL A 65 7.50 -5.81 7.10
CA VAL A 65 6.34 -6.28 6.32
C VAL A 65 5.36 -5.11 6.17
N PRO A 66 5.47 -4.31 5.09
CA PRO A 66 4.59 -3.15 4.91
C PRO A 66 3.15 -3.59 4.70
N TRP A 67 2.22 -2.72 5.06
CA TRP A 67 0.81 -2.92 4.76
C TRP A 67 0.54 -2.81 3.25
N PRO A 68 -0.46 -3.53 2.72
CA PRO A 68 -0.90 -3.38 1.34
C PRO A 68 -1.37 -1.96 1.02
N THR A 69 -1.19 -1.55 -0.23
CA THR A 69 -1.48 -0.22 -0.76
C THR A 69 -2.38 -0.29 -2.00
N ASP A 70 -3.53 -0.98 -1.89
CA ASP A 70 -4.49 -1.14 -2.97
C ASP A 70 -5.51 0.02 -2.98
N ILE A 71 -5.17 1.06 -3.76
CA ILE A 71 -6.00 2.27 -3.85
C ILE A 71 -7.37 2.00 -4.49
N ALA A 72 -7.51 0.96 -5.33
CA ALA A 72 -8.78 0.63 -5.97
C ALA A 72 -9.84 0.14 -4.96
N ARG A 73 -9.38 -0.29 -3.77
CA ARG A 73 -10.22 -0.71 -2.65
C ARG A 73 -10.55 0.41 -1.67
N ILE A 74 -9.99 1.60 -1.85
CA ILE A 74 -10.27 2.74 -0.98
C ILE A 74 -11.19 3.71 -1.71
N ARG A 75 -12.31 4.07 -1.08
CA ARG A 75 -13.28 5.01 -1.65
C ARG A 75 -13.72 6.05 -0.63
N THR A 76 -14.00 7.25 -1.13
CA THR A 76 -14.67 8.29 -0.34
C THR A 76 -16.16 8.02 -0.36
N GLU A 77 -16.74 7.73 0.80
CA GLU A 77 -18.18 7.52 0.94
C GLU A 77 -18.92 8.86 1.02
N TRP A 78 -18.28 9.84 1.66
CA TRP A 78 -18.84 11.16 1.84
C TRP A 78 -17.74 12.20 1.98
N SER A 79 -17.96 13.41 1.48
CA SER A 79 -17.11 14.56 1.72
C SER A 79 -17.91 15.85 1.74
N GLU A 80 -17.50 16.78 2.57
CA GLU A 80 -18.05 18.11 2.70
C GLU A 80 -16.95 19.10 3.03
N LEU A 81 -17.04 20.29 2.44
CA LEU A 81 -16.20 21.43 2.75
C LEU A 81 -17.11 22.56 3.21
N ALA A 82 -16.86 23.07 4.42
CA ALA A 82 -17.63 24.16 5.01
C ALA A 82 -16.69 25.29 5.46
N PHE A 83 -17.14 26.54 5.36
CA PHE A 83 -16.43 27.66 5.96
C PHE A 83 -16.61 27.64 7.48
N VAL A 84 -15.55 27.97 8.23
CA VAL A 84 -15.63 28.06 9.68
C VAL A 84 -16.28 29.40 10.05
N PRO A 85 -17.39 29.42 10.81
CA PRO A 85 -17.97 30.66 11.32
C PRO A 85 -16.91 31.46 12.07
N ASP A 86 -16.96 32.79 11.96
CA ASP A 86 -16.00 33.74 12.57
C ASP A 86 -14.58 33.77 11.96
N TYR A 87 -14.21 32.83 11.08
CA TYR A 87 -12.88 32.75 10.46
C TYR A 87 -12.98 32.64 8.93
N PRO A 88 -13.04 33.76 8.19
CA PRO A 88 -13.32 33.76 6.74
C PRO A 88 -12.24 33.09 5.89
N ASN A 89 -11.02 32.93 6.40
CA ASN A 89 -9.91 32.26 5.72
C ASN A 89 -9.80 30.77 6.08
N LEU A 90 -10.55 30.28 7.06
CA LEU A 90 -10.52 28.88 7.48
C LEU A 90 -11.67 28.09 6.86
N ILE A 91 -11.30 26.98 6.24
CA ILE A 91 -12.25 25.97 5.76
C ILE A 91 -12.09 24.71 6.61
N GLN A 92 -13.20 24.03 6.87
CA GLN A 92 -13.25 22.72 7.48
C GLN A 92 -13.61 21.69 6.42
N LEU A 93 -12.69 20.76 6.17
CA LEU A 93 -12.91 19.60 5.32
C LEU A 93 -13.29 18.41 6.20
N SER A 94 -14.44 17.81 5.92
CA SER A 94 -14.89 16.55 6.52
C SER A 94 -15.01 15.50 5.43
N ALA A 95 -14.42 14.32 5.61
CA ALA A 95 -14.56 13.22 4.66
C ALA A 95 -14.63 11.88 5.39
N THR A 96 -15.39 10.95 4.83
CA THR A 96 -15.44 9.56 5.29
C THR A 96 -14.80 8.68 4.24
N LEU A 97 -13.68 8.06 4.63
CA LEU A 97 -12.95 7.13 3.80
C LEU A 97 -13.33 5.70 4.19
N LYS A 98 -13.56 4.82 3.23
CA LYS A 98 -13.88 3.40 3.46
C LYS A 98 -12.87 2.50 2.77
N ASN A 99 -12.39 1.51 3.52
CA ASN A 99 -11.62 0.41 2.98
C ASN A 99 -12.57 -0.74 2.62
N HIS A 100 -12.76 -0.97 1.32
CA HIS A 100 -13.58 -2.05 0.76
C HIS A 100 -12.79 -3.37 0.57
N ALA A 101 -11.53 -3.42 1.02
CA ALA A 101 -10.79 -4.67 1.10
C ALA A 101 -11.20 -5.47 2.33
N GLN A 102 -11.11 -6.79 2.24
CA GLN A 102 -11.31 -7.69 3.38
C GLN A 102 -10.10 -7.70 4.33
N TYR A 103 -9.01 -7.03 3.96
CA TYR A 103 -7.74 -6.98 4.69
C TYR A 103 -7.37 -5.54 5.10
N PRO A 104 -6.56 -5.38 6.17
CA PRO A 104 -6.03 -4.08 6.55
C PRO A 104 -5.03 -3.54 5.52
N GLN A 105 -4.98 -2.23 5.36
CA GLN A 105 -4.12 -1.52 4.40
C GLN A 105 -3.38 -0.35 5.05
N ALA A 106 -2.38 0.18 4.36
CA ALA A 106 -1.74 1.44 4.74
C ALA A 106 -2.74 2.59 4.55
N TYR A 107 -2.60 3.64 5.36
CA TYR A 107 -3.32 4.88 5.13
C TYR A 107 -2.75 5.62 3.91
N PRO A 108 -3.59 6.05 2.94
CA PRO A 108 -3.11 6.77 1.75
C PRO A 108 -2.71 8.21 2.08
N MET A 109 -2.04 8.88 1.15
CA MET A 109 -1.93 10.33 1.18
C MET A 109 -3.21 10.97 0.63
N LEU A 110 -3.51 12.17 1.11
CA LEU A 110 -4.64 12.98 0.65
C LEU A 110 -4.14 14.21 -0.08
N GLU A 111 -4.49 14.35 -1.36
CA GLU A 111 -4.40 15.60 -2.07
C GLU A 111 -5.75 16.32 -2.00
N VAL A 112 -5.73 17.56 -1.49
CA VAL A 112 -6.86 18.48 -1.53
C VAL A 112 -6.57 19.55 -2.57
N THR A 113 -7.45 19.66 -3.55
CA THR A 113 -7.42 20.72 -4.56
C THR A 113 -8.65 21.60 -4.38
N LEU A 114 -8.42 22.91 -4.21
CA LEU A 114 -9.45 23.95 -4.17
C LEU A 114 -9.57 24.60 -5.55
N LYS A 115 -10.80 24.87 -5.96
CA LYS A 115 -11.11 25.40 -7.30
C LYS A 115 -12.01 26.63 -7.26
N ASP A 116 -11.95 27.46 -8.30
CA ASP A 116 -12.87 28.59 -8.50
C ASP A 116 -14.15 28.15 -9.24
N SER A 117 -14.95 29.14 -9.67
CA SER A 117 -16.18 28.95 -10.45
C SER A 117 -15.97 28.32 -11.81
N ASP A 118 -14.77 28.46 -12.39
CA ASP A 118 -14.38 28.02 -13.73
C ASP A 118 -13.58 26.72 -13.69
N ASP A 119 -13.66 25.99 -12.56
CA ASP A 119 -12.94 24.74 -12.25
C ASP A 119 -11.40 24.89 -12.27
N GLN A 120 -10.88 26.12 -12.18
CA GLN A 120 -9.45 26.37 -12.16
C GLN A 120 -8.85 26.06 -10.80
N VAL A 121 -7.69 25.40 -10.79
CA VAL A 121 -6.97 25.04 -9.56
C VAL A 121 -6.41 26.30 -8.91
N LEU A 122 -6.94 26.64 -7.74
CA LEU A 122 -6.46 27.77 -6.95
C LEU A 122 -5.34 27.36 -5.99
N ILE A 123 -5.55 26.26 -5.28
CA ILE A 123 -4.60 25.71 -4.29
C ILE A 123 -4.63 24.19 -4.40
N ARG A 124 -3.45 23.58 -4.34
CA ARG A 124 -3.28 22.14 -4.19
C ARG A 124 -2.33 21.86 -3.03
N LYS A 125 -2.76 21.02 -2.09
CA LYS A 125 -1.93 20.60 -0.95
C LYS A 125 -2.07 19.11 -0.72
N VAL A 126 -0.96 18.48 -0.36
CA VAL A 126 -0.89 17.06 0.01
C VAL A 126 -0.74 16.95 1.52
N PHE A 127 -1.51 16.05 2.12
CA PHE A 127 -1.53 15.76 3.55
C PHE A 127 -1.14 14.30 3.77
N ALA A 128 -0.15 14.09 4.64
CA ALA A 128 0.22 12.78 5.12
C ALA A 128 -0.83 12.25 6.12
N PRO A 129 -0.91 10.92 6.34
CA PRO A 129 -1.81 10.31 7.33
C PRO A 129 -1.79 10.99 8.70
N LYS A 130 -0.62 11.41 9.19
CA LYS A 130 -0.46 12.10 10.46
C LYS A 130 -1.17 13.47 10.55
N GLU A 131 -1.50 14.09 9.42
CA GLU A 131 -2.08 15.43 9.35
C GLU A 131 -3.62 15.38 9.28
N TYR A 132 -4.19 14.27 8.81
CA TYR A 132 -5.63 14.13 8.59
C TYR A 132 -6.30 13.09 9.49
N LEU A 133 -5.55 12.13 10.04
CA LEU A 133 -6.07 11.11 10.93
C LEU A 133 -6.23 11.63 12.36
N LYS A 134 -7.22 11.08 13.06
CA LYS A 134 -7.34 11.25 14.51
C LYS A 134 -6.19 10.51 15.21
N PRO A 135 -5.78 10.96 16.42
CA PRO A 135 -4.70 10.31 17.17
C PRO A 135 -4.91 8.80 17.40
N ASP A 136 -6.15 8.36 17.57
CA ASP A 136 -6.46 6.94 17.81
C ASP A 136 -6.29 6.09 16.54
N ASP A 137 -6.72 6.61 15.38
CA ASP A 137 -6.52 5.96 14.08
C ASP A 137 -5.03 5.93 13.70
N LEU A 138 -4.31 7.02 13.99
CA LEU A 138 -2.87 7.10 13.76
C LEU A 138 -2.09 6.08 14.62
N LYS A 139 -2.48 5.90 15.89
CA LYS A 139 -1.91 4.90 16.80
C LYS A 139 -2.18 3.47 16.35
N LEU A 140 -3.34 3.22 15.74
CA LEU A 140 -3.67 1.89 15.21
C LEU A 140 -2.70 1.47 14.10
N GLY A 141 -2.16 2.44 13.35
CA GLY A 141 -1.10 2.24 12.34
C GLY A 141 -1.53 1.43 11.13
N ARG A 142 -2.82 1.15 10.98
CA ARG A 142 -3.42 0.38 9.87
C ARG A 142 -4.86 0.79 9.63
N PHE A 143 -5.27 0.79 8.37
CA PHE A 143 -6.67 0.97 7.98
C PHE A 143 -7.35 -0.39 7.86
N ASN A 144 -8.13 -0.79 8.87
CA ASN A 144 -8.76 -2.11 8.91
C ASN A 144 -9.64 -2.39 7.68
N GLY A 145 -9.73 -3.66 7.29
CA GLY A 145 -10.62 -4.11 6.20
C GLY A 145 -12.09 -3.87 6.55
N ASN A 146 -12.90 -3.55 5.54
CA ASN A 146 -14.33 -3.27 5.66
C ASN A 146 -14.68 -2.20 6.73
N SER A 147 -13.75 -1.28 7.01
CA SER A 147 -13.93 -0.23 8.01
C SER A 147 -13.96 1.16 7.38
N GLU A 148 -14.47 2.13 8.15
CA GLU A 148 -14.55 3.53 7.77
C GLU A 148 -13.74 4.39 8.74
N VAL A 149 -13.09 5.42 8.21
CA VAL A 149 -12.35 6.43 8.97
C VAL A 149 -12.88 7.81 8.63
N LYS A 150 -13.18 8.60 9.67
CA LYS A 150 -13.65 9.97 9.54
C LYS A 150 -12.48 10.93 9.65
N VAL A 151 -12.24 11.66 8.57
CA VAL A 151 -11.24 12.71 8.43
C VAL A 151 -11.93 14.05 8.68
N THR A 152 -11.36 14.85 9.59
CA THR A 152 -11.82 16.22 9.83
C THR A 152 -10.60 17.10 10.02
N MET A 153 -10.40 18.06 9.12
CA MET A 153 -9.27 18.97 9.15
C MET A 153 -9.70 20.40 8.91
N ARG A 154 -8.94 21.34 9.47
CA ARG A 154 -9.08 22.76 9.19
C ARG A 154 -7.89 23.22 8.38
N LEU A 155 -8.17 23.93 7.30
CA LEU A 155 -7.19 24.38 6.33
C LEU A 155 -7.30 25.90 6.20
N ASP A 156 -6.17 26.58 6.16
CA ASP A 156 -6.14 27.99 5.78
C ASP A 156 -6.12 28.10 4.26
N ALA A 157 -7.23 28.59 3.71
CA ALA A 157 -7.41 28.88 2.29
C ALA A 157 -6.83 30.27 1.91
N GLY A 158 -6.28 31.02 2.88
CA GLY A 158 -5.74 32.35 2.68
C GLY A 158 -6.83 33.34 2.28
N LYS A 159 -6.56 34.14 1.24
CA LYS A 159 -7.53 35.12 0.68
C LYS A 159 -8.39 34.52 -0.44
N VAL A 160 -8.33 33.21 -0.62
CA VAL A 160 -8.87 32.55 -1.78
C VAL A 160 -10.29 32.06 -1.48
N HIS A 161 -11.25 32.50 -2.29
CA HIS A 161 -12.63 32.06 -2.17
C HIS A 161 -12.84 30.86 -3.09
N ALA A 162 -12.64 29.66 -2.55
CA ALA A 162 -12.90 28.43 -3.29
C ALA A 162 -14.42 28.24 -3.47
N MET A 163 -14.85 28.00 -4.70
CA MET A 163 -16.24 27.65 -5.04
C MET A 163 -16.42 26.16 -5.30
N GLY A 164 -15.32 25.43 -5.48
CA GLY A 164 -15.30 23.97 -5.62
C GLY A 164 -14.09 23.34 -4.94
N TYR A 165 -14.15 22.02 -4.76
CA TYR A 165 -13.02 21.24 -4.27
C TYR A 165 -13.02 19.83 -4.86
N SER A 166 -11.85 19.20 -4.88
CA SER A 166 -11.69 17.80 -5.24
C SER A 166 -10.69 17.13 -4.30
N LEU A 167 -11.01 15.90 -3.89
CA LEU A 167 -10.14 15.06 -3.06
C LEU A 167 -9.57 13.94 -3.92
N TYR A 168 -8.27 13.71 -3.79
CA TYR A 168 -7.59 12.61 -4.47
C TYR A 168 -6.74 11.83 -3.47
N TRP A 169 -6.89 10.51 -3.47
CA TRP A 169 -6.19 9.60 -2.55
C TRP A 169 -5.16 8.80 -3.35
N PHE A 170 -3.94 8.70 -2.84
CA PHE A 170 -2.88 7.97 -3.52
C PHE A 170 -1.85 7.39 -2.54
N TYR A 171 -1.01 6.49 -3.03
CA TYR A 171 0.18 6.01 -2.33
C TYR A 171 1.42 6.48 -3.09
N PRO A 172 2.47 6.96 -2.40
CA PRO A 172 3.71 7.41 -3.04
C PRO A 172 4.53 6.26 -3.64
#